data_AF-A0A355E7N6-F1
#
_entry.id   AF-A0A355E7N6-F1
#
_cell.length_a   1.000
_cell.length_b   1.000
_cell.length_c   1.000
_cell.angle_alpha   90.00
_cell.angle_beta   90.00
_cell.angle_gamma   90.00
#
_symmetry.space_group_name_H-M   'P 1'
#
loop_
_entity.id
_entity.type
_entity.pdbx_description
1 polymer ?
#
loop_
_entity_poly.entity_id
_entity_poly.type
_entity_poly.pdbx_seq_one_letter_code
_entity_poly.pdbx_strand_id
1 'polypeptide(L)'
;MVPKELSGSMRAFLPAALALLLLPRCAGAEVTIGNLGWQVSIQVQKQKRNYHAVERWLFPPTTQVKIRPRVLVTLQNPAPGPETAIVLRYAFSARLRRIGSEGTGAWTLPFLLEETHIPNLPGKSSKEIPLPLNRVALQGYLQRMYRAGYWPDAFRVQLLVEPRSGETMEKRFSEKEVAVLWKPSEDKAVRPGAAPAQETP
;
A
#
# COMPACT_ATOMS: atom_id res chain seq x y z
N MET A 1 28.73 23.21 85.62
CA MET A 1 28.28 21.85 85.27
C MET A 1 27.18 22.01 84.22
N VAL A 2 27.43 21.50 83.01
CA VAL A 2 26.53 21.51 81.82
C VAL A 2 26.10 20.04 81.60
N PRO A 3 24.84 19.73 81.23
CA PRO A 3 24.40 19.59 79.82
C PRO A 3 23.05 20.32 79.57
N LYS A 4 22.68 20.90 78.42
CA LYS A 4 22.84 20.65 76.97
C LYS A 4 22.04 19.44 76.45
N GLU A 5 20.83 19.68 75.96
CA GLU A 5 20.00 18.82 75.10
C GLU A 5 19.14 19.77 74.22
N LEU A 6 19.46 20.00 72.94
CA LEU A 6 19.11 19.22 71.73
C LEU A 6 17.58 19.25 71.46
N SER A 7 17.13 20.05 70.50
CA SER A 7 17.06 19.73 69.06
C SER A 7 15.73 19.07 68.68
N GLY A 8 15.00 19.66 67.73
CA GLY A 8 13.80 19.04 67.17
C GLY A 8 12.99 19.91 66.23
N SER A 9 13.62 20.62 65.29
CA SER A 9 12.94 21.29 64.19
C SER A 9 12.56 20.26 63.12
N MET A 10 11.35 19.69 63.21
CA MET A 10 10.78 18.86 62.14
C MET A 10 10.24 19.77 61.03
N ARG A 11 11.13 20.22 60.13
CA ARG A 11 10.73 20.68 58.80
C ARG A 11 10.43 19.45 57.95
N ALA A 12 9.15 19.12 57.80
CA ALA A 12 8.68 18.12 56.87
C ALA A 12 8.99 18.56 55.43
N PHE A 13 10.12 18.10 54.88
CA PHE A 13 10.41 18.15 53.46
C PHE A 13 9.75 16.93 52.79
N LEU A 14 8.48 17.07 52.39
CA LEU A 14 7.86 16.16 51.44
C LEU A 14 6.98 16.95 50.47
N PRO A 15 7.55 17.44 49.35
CA PRO A 15 6.83 17.33 48.08
C PRO A 15 7.79 17.13 46.90
N ALA A 16 8.66 16.11 46.91
CA ALA A 16 9.51 15.80 45.75
C ALA A 16 8.97 14.63 44.90
N ALA A 17 8.16 13.74 45.48
CA ALA A 17 7.71 12.51 44.80
C ALA A 17 6.54 12.71 43.83
N LEU A 18 5.75 13.79 43.96
CA LEU A 18 4.58 14.02 43.10
C LEU A 18 4.93 14.68 41.75
N ALA A 19 6.11 15.29 41.62
CA ALA A 19 6.52 15.96 40.39
C ALA A 19 6.91 15.00 39.25
N LEU A 20 7.26 13.74 39.55
CA LEU A 20 7.63 12.73 38.56
C LEU A 20 6.43 12.12 37.82
N LEU A 21 5.21 12.26 38.33
CA LEU A 21 3.98 11.79 37.67
C LEU A 21 3.41 12.79 36.65
N LEU A 22 3.96 14.01 36.58
CA LEU A 22 3.57 15.05 35.63
C LEU A 22 4.55 15.16 34.46
N LEU A 23 5.49 14.23 34.30
CA LEU A 23 6.29 14.15 33.08
C LEU A 23 5.33 13.97 31.91
N PRO A 24 5.26 14.92 30.96
CA PRO A 24 4.44 14.74 29.78
C PRO A 24 4.94 13.48 29.10
N ARG A 25 4.09 12.45 29.02
CA ARG A 25 4.34 11.32 28.14
C ARG A 25 4.51 11.94 26.76
N CYS A 26 5.74 11.96 26.26
CA CYS A 26 6.03 12.37 24.90
C CYS A 26 5.09 11.58 24.01
N ALA A 27 4.04 12.23 23.51
CA ALA A 27 3.18 11.66 22.50
C ALA A 27 4.13 11.29 21.35
N GLY A 28 4.24 9.99 21.08
CA GLY A 28 5.10 9.46 20.04
C GLY A 28 4.78 10.13 18.70
N ALA A 29 5.79 10.30 17.86
CA ALA A 29 5.62 10.90 16.56
C ALA A 29 4.74 10.00 15.68
N GLU A 30 3.44 10.30 15.60
CA GLU A 30 2.48 9.46 14.89
C GLU A 30 2.58 9.68 13.37
N VAL A 31 3.28 8.77 12.67
CA VAL A 31 3.35 8.81 11.21
C VAL A 31 2.04 8.33 10.62
N THR A 32 1.49 9.14 9.73
CA THR A 32 0.20 8.90 9.08
C THR A 32 0.35 8.83 7.56
N ILE A 33 -0.63 8.19 6.91
CA ILE A 33 -0.73 8.13 5.46
C ILE A 33 -1.53 9.33 4.98
N GLY A 34 -0.90 10.18 4.16
CA GLY A 34 -1.53 11.37 3.58
C GLY A 34 -2.28 11.06 2.27
N ASN A 35 -1.54 10.72 1.21
CA ASN A 35 -2.11 10.45 -0.12
C ASN A 35 -1.64 9.10 -0.65
N LEU A 36 -2.46 8.46 -1.47
CA LEU A 36 -2.21 7.17 -2.09
C LEU A 36 -2.71 7.18 -3.54
N GLY A 37 -1.78 7.09 -4.49
CA GLY A 37 -2.08 7.21 -5.92
C GLY A 37 -1.42 6.12 -6.76
N TRP A 38 -2.16 5.60 -7.73
CA TRP A 38 -1.60 4.68 -8.72
C TRP A 38 -0.86 5.44 -9.82
N GLN A 39 0.29 4.90 -10.22
CA GLN A 39 1.08 5.40 -11.33
C GLN A 39 1.50 4.26 -12.25
N VAL A 40 1.60 4.55 -13.55
CA VAL A 40 2.15 3.60 -14.53
C VAL A 40 3.29 4.24 -15.28
N SER A 41 4.29 3.43 -15.61
CA SER A 41 5.37 3.88 -16.46
C SER A 41 4.95 3.84 -17.92
N ILE A 42 5.13 4.95 -18.64
CA ILE A 42 5.05 4.98 -20.11
C ILE A 42 6.48 5.12 -20.62
N GLN A 43 6.92 4.15 -21.41
CA GLN A 43 8.24 4.21 -22.04
C GLN A 43 8.07 4.70 -23.47
N VAL A 44 8.30 5.99 -23.69
CA VAL A 44 8.48 6.56 -25.03
C VAL A 44 9.95 6.37 -25.40
N GLN A 45 10.21 5.96 -26.65
CA GLN A 45 11.49 5.50 -27.18
C GLN A 45 12.73 6.24 -26.61
N LYS A 46 13.74 5.47 -26.17
CA LYS A 46 15.08 5.90 -25.69
C LYS A 46 15.12 6.94 -24.55
N GLN A 47 13.97 7.37 -23.99
CA GLN A 47 13.94 8.31 -22.88
C GLN A 47 13.89 7.65 -21.50
N LYS A 48 14.30 8.42 -20.49
CA LYS A 48 14.16 8.05 -19.08
C LYS A 48 12.70 7.73 -18.79
N ARG A 49 12.48 6.64 -18.04
CA ARG A 49 11.13 6.16 -17.71
C ARG A 49 10.41 7.16 -16.81
N ASN A 50 9.31 7.73 -17.31
CA ASN A 50 8.43 8.61 -16.56
C ASN A 50 7.22 7.84 -16.03
N TYR A 51 6.76 8.22 -14.83
CA TYR A 51 5.58 7.66 -14.18
C TYR A 51 4.47 8.70 -14.17
N HIS A 52 3.27 8.30 -14.57
CA HIS A 52 2.11 9.18 -14.66
C HIS A 52 1.01 8.66 -13.73
N ALA A 53 0.34 9.57 -13.03
CA ALA A 53 -0.84 9.23 -12.23
C ALA A 53 -1.96 8.70 -13.12
N VAL A 54 -2.64 7.66 -12.66
CA VAL A 54 -3.76 7.04 -13.38
C VAL A 54 -4.90 6.73 -12.44
N GLU A 55 -6.11 7.03 -12.88
CA GLU A 55 -7.35 6.60 -12.24
C GLU A 55 -7.85 5.28 -12.81
N ARG A 56 -7.48 5.00 -14.06
CA ARG A 56 -7.86 3.81 -14.81
C ARG A 56 -6.67 3.30 -15.60
N TRP A 57 -6.52 1.99 -15.66
CA TRP A 57 -5.41 1.34 -16.33
C TRP A 57 -5.92 0.56 -17.54
N LEU A 58 -5.57 1.01 -18.75
CA LEU A 58 -5.78 0.23 -19.96
C LEU A 58 -4.81 -0.97 -19.97
N PHE A 59 -5.33 -2.17 -19.73
CA PHE A 59 -4.51 -3.37 -19.62
C PHE A 59 -5.23 -4.59 -20.22
N PRO A 60 -5.11 -4.79 -21.54
CA PRO A 60 -5.79 -5.89 -22.21
C PRO A 60 -5.25 -7.26 -21.76
N PRO A 61 -6.05 -8.33 -21.85
CA PRO A 61 -5.62 -9.71 -21.60
C PRO A 61 -4.46 -10.11 -22.50
N THR A 62 -3.24 -10.01 -21.98
CA THR A 62 -2.02 -10.34 -22.71
C THR A 62 -1.02 -11.03 -21.80
N THR A 63 -0.22 -11.93 -22.34
CA THR A 63 0.78 -12.68 -21.59
C THR A 63 2.05 -11.86 -21.27
N GLN A 64 2.18 -10.66 -21.85
CA GLN A 64 3.36 -9.81 -21.71
C GLN A 64 3.06 -8.49 -20.99
N VAL A 65 3.57 -8.34 -19.78
CA VAL A 65 3.50 -7.09 -19.02
C VAL A 65 4.63 -6.15 -19.48
N LYS A 66 4.27 -5.14 -20.27
CA LYS A 66 5.20 -4.09 -20.74
C LYS A 66 5.23 -2.86 -19.84
N ILE A 67 4.14 -2.58 -19.14
CA ILE A 67 4.05 -1.43 -18.23
C ILE A 67 4.58 -1.79 -16.84
N ARG A 68 5.04 -0.79 -16.09
CA ARG A 68 5.45 -0.93 -14.69
C ARG A 68 4.52 -0.11 -13.81
N PRO A 69 3.50 -0.73 -13.22
CA PRO A 69 2.68 -0.07 -12.22
C PRO A 69 3.46 0.15 -10.93
N ARG A 70 3.16 1.25 -10.24
CA ARG A 70 3.58 1.50 -8.87
C ARG A 70 2.50 2.29 -8.14
N VAL A 71 2.57 2.27 -6.83
CA VAL A 71 1.77 3.13 -5.96
C VAL A 71 2.69 4.20 -5.40
N LEU A 72 2.27 5.46 -5.42
CA LEU A 72 2.96 6.55 -4.74
C LEU A 72 2.20 6.85 -3.46
N VAL A 73 2.86 6.67 -2.31
CA VAL A 73 2.29 7.01 -1.00
C VAL A 73 2.99 8.23 -0.44
N THR A 74 2.23 9.16 0.15
CA THR A 74 2.78 10.27 0.93
C THR A 74 2.65 9.92 2.40
N LEU A 75 3.78 9.78 3.09
CA LEU A 75 3.81 9.68 4.55
C LEU A 75 3.95 11.07 5.16
N GLN A 76 3.29 11.31 6.28
CA GLN A 76 3.30 12.58 7.00
C GLN A 76 3.70 12.34 8.45
N ASN A 77 4.62 13.16 8.94
CA ASN A 77 4.97 13.24 10.35
C ASN A 77 4.53 14.61 10.89
N PRO A 78 3.36 14.69 11.55
CA PRO A 78 2.86 15.95 12.12
C PRO A 78 3.62 16.35 13.40
N ALA A 79 4.34 15.42 14.03
CA ALA A 79 5.03 15.66 15.28
C ALA A 79 6.26 16.56 15.11
N PRO A 80 6.70 17.27 16.16
CA PRO A 80 7.89 18.12 16.09
C PRO A 80 9.20 17.32 15.98
N GLY A 81 9.22 16.07 16.45
CA GLY A 81 10.39 15.19 16.42
C GLY A 81 10.48 14.33 15.15
N PRO A 82 11.68 13.93 14.73
CA PRO A 82 11.85 12.96 13.65
C PRO A 82 11.35 11.58 14.08
N GLU A 83 10.85 10.82 13.11
CA GLU A 83 10.47 9.42 13.29
C GLU A 83 11.43 8.52 12.49
N THR A 84 11.94 7.47 13.13
CA THR A 84 12.96 6.58 12.56
C THR A 84 12.43 5.15 12.39
N ALA A 85 13.13 4.33 11.59
CA ALA A 85 12.81 2.90 11.45
C ALA A 85 11.32 2.60 11.18
N ILE A 86 10.66 3.42 10.35
CA ILE A 86 9.26 3.26 10.02
C ILE A 86 9.13 2.03 9.12
N VAL A 87 8.22 1.13 9.47
CA VAL A 87 7.92 -0.06 8.67
C VAL A 87 6.60 0.14 7.94
N LEU A 88 6.66 0.04 6.63
CA LEU A 88 5.50 0.13 5.75
C LEU A 88 5.23 -1.24 5.14
N ARG A 89 4.09 -1.84 5.51
CA ARG A 89 3.63 -3.13 4.99
C ARG A 89 2.55 -2.89 3.97
N TYR A 90 2.60 -3.57 2.83
CA TYR A 90 1.58 -3.44 1.81
C TYR A 90 1.29 -4.75 1.10
N ALA A 91 0.05 -4.87 0.65
CA ALA A 91 -0.47 -6.04 -0.02
C ALA A 91 -1.18 -5.62 -1.31
N PHE A 92 -0.96 -6.36 -2.39
CA PHE A 92 -1.66 -6.18 -3.66
C PHE A 92 -2.63 -7.32 -3.90
N SER A 93 -3.87 -6.96 -4.22
CA SER A 93 -4.92 -7.87 -4.64
C SER A 93 -5.43 -7.48 -6.01
N ALA A 94 -6.06 -8.43 -6.71
CA ALA A 94 -6.78 -8.14 -7.94
C ALA A 94 -8.22 -8.60 -7.81
N ARG A 95 -9.12 -7.91 -8.51
CA ARG A 95 -10.49 -8.35 -8.69
C ARG A 95 -10.59 -9.03 -10.03
N LEU A 96 -11.01 -10.28 -10.05
CA LEU A 96 -10.99 -11.13 -11.24
C LEU A 96 -12.37 -11.31 -11.82
N ARG A 97 -12.45 -11.15 -13.14
CA ARG A 97 -13.63 -11.40 -13.96
C ARG A 97 -13.31 -12.45 -15.00
N ARG A 98 -14.28 -13.30 -15.35
CA ARG A 98 -14.12 -14.25 -16.46
C ARG A 98 -13.95 -13.49 -17.78
N ILE A 99 -13.00 -13.90 -18.60
CA ILE A 99 -12.75 -13.25 -19.89
C ILE A 99 -14.01 -13.39 -20.77
N GLY A 100 -14.51 -12.27 -21.31
CA GLY A 100 -15.72 -12.22 -22.15
C GLY A 100 -17.04 -12.14 -21.39
N SER A 101 -17.05 -12.19 -20.05
CA SER A 101 -18.27 -12.01 -19.24
C SER A 101 -18.54 -10.55 -18.91
N GLU A 102 -19.78 -10.15 -18.70
CA GLU A 102 -20.12 -8.83 -18.15
C GLU A 102 -20.22 -8.87 -16.62
N GLY A 103 -20.22 -7.69 -15.99
CA GLY A 103 -20.36 -7.55 -14.54
C GLY A 103 -19.06 -7.35 -13.77
N THR A 104 -19.18 -7.25 -12.44
CA THR A 104 -18.06 -7.01 -11.53
C THR A 104 -17.41 -8.33 -11.11
N GLY A 105 -16.08 -8.38 -11.10
CA GLY A 105 -15.34 -9.54 -10.63
C GLY A 105 -15.39 -9.76 -9.11
N ALA A 106 -14.71 -10.80 -8.65
CA ALA A 106 -14.51 -11.09 -7.22
C ALA A 106 -13.08 -10.77 -6.78
N TRP A 107 -12.92 -10.16 -5.61
CA TRP A 107 -11.60 -9.87 -5.04
C TRP A 107 -10.90 -11.18 -4.66
N THR A 108 -9.65 -11.34 -5.11
CA THR A 108 -8.81 -12.44 -4.65
C THR A 108 -8.13 -12.09 -3.33
N LEU A 109 -7.60 -13.13 -2.68
CA LEU A 109 -6.55 -12.94 -1.69
C LEU A 109 -5.36 -12.17 -2.30
N PRO A 110 -4.57 -11.48 -1.46
CA PRO A 110 -3.36 -10.82 -1.92
C PRO A 110 -2.43 -11.78 -2.65
N PHE A 111 -1.93 -11.36 -3.80
CA PHE A 111 -0.96 -12.14 -4.58
C PHE A 111 0.47 -11.66 -4.39
N LEU A 112 0.64 -10.50 -3.76
CA LEU A 112 1.94 -9.94 -3.37
C LEU A 112 1.78 -9.26 -2.02
N LEU A 113 2.71 -9.54 -1.11
CA LEU A 113 2.85 -8.88 0.19
C LEU A 113 4.31 -8.49 0.35
N GLU A 114 4.56 -7.22 0.61
CA GLU A 114 5.91 -6.66 0.69
C GLU A 114 6.01 -5.68 1.86
N GLU A 115 7.25 -5.39 2.23
CA GLU A 115 7.62 -4.49 3.31
C GLU A 115 8.62 -3.46 2.79
N THR A 116 8.56 -2.24 3.31
CA THR A 116 9.51 -1.17 3.00
C THR A 116 9.86 -0.42 4.26
N HIS A 117 11.16 -0.35 4.54
CA HIS A 117 11.69 0.39 5.67
C HIS A 117 12.02 1.82 5.25
N ILE A 118 11.47 2.79 5.97
CA ILE A 118 11.85 4.20 5.85
C ILE A 118 12.76 4.54 7.04
N PRO A 119 14.05 4.84 6.81
CA PRO A 119 15.01 4.99 7.92
C PRO A 119 14.72 6.22 8.78
N ASN A 120 14.27 7.32 8.17
CA ASN A 120 14.00 8.58 8.85
C ASN A 120 12.95 9.40 8.08
N LEU A 121 12.02 10.01 8.84
CA LEU A 121 11.07 11.02 8.41
C LEU A 121 11.12 12.20 9.39
N PRO A 122 11.68 13.36 8.99
CA PRO A 122 11.79 14.52 9.87
C PRO A 122 10.45 14.96 10.46
N GLY A 123 10.50 15.65 11.60
CA GLY A 123 9.32 16.26 12.20
C GLY A 123 8.70 17.32 11.29
N LYS A 124 7.38 17.50 11.38
CA LYS A 124 6.58 18.44 10.58
C LYS A 124 6.86 18.34 9.08
N SER A 125 7.07 17.12 8.59
CA SER A 125 7.45 16.88 7.20
C SER A 125 6.56 15.85 6.52
N SER A 126 6.67 15.79 5.20
CA SER A 126 6.05 14.74 4.38
C SER A 126 7.06 14.18 3.40
N LYS A 127 6.88 12.90 3.03
CA LYS A 127 7.77 12.21 2.10
C LYS A 127 6.98 11.28 1.20
N GLU A 128 7.27 11.36 -0.09
CA GLU A 128 6.73 10.43 -1.08
C GLU A 128 7.58 9.16 -1.14
N ILE A 129 6.93 8.01 -1.06
CA ILE A 129 7.54 6.70 -1.14
C ILE A 129 6.93 5.95 -2.33
N PRO A 130 7.72 5.61 -3.37
CA PRO A 130 7.24 4.79 -4.47
C PRO A 130 7.27 3.31 -4.08
N LEU A 131 6.13 2.63 -4.23
CA LEU A 131 5.93 1.21 -3.99
C LEU A 131 5.73 0.50 -5.33
N PRO A 132 6.80 -0.04 -5.94
CA PRO A 132 6.69 -0.71 -7.22
C PRO A 132 5.92 -2.01 -7.09
N LEU A 133 4.94 -2.25 -7.97
CA LEU A 133 4.33 -3.56 -8.06
C LEU A 133 5.30 -4.48 -8.82
N ASN A 134 5.85 -5.48 -8.12
CA ASN A 134 6.88 -6.37 -8.63
C ASN A 134 6.45 -7.00 -9.96
N ARG A 135 7.21 -6.71 -11.03
CA ARG A 135 6.88 -7.13 -12.39
C ARG A 135 6.83 -8.65 -12.54
N VAL A 136 7.73 -9.37 -11.88
CA VAL A 136 7.82 -10.84 -11.99
C VAL A 136 6.62 -11.47 -11.29
N ALA A 137 6.31 -11.03 -10.06
CA ALA A 137 5.14 -11.50 -9.32
C ALA A 137 3.84 -11.21 -10.08
N LEU A 138 3.69 -9.98 -10.59
CA LEU A 138 2.54 -9.59 -11.39
C LEU A 138 2.41 -10.43 -12.67
N GLN A 139 3.50 -10.60 -13.43
CA GLN A 139 3.48 -11.40 -14.66
C GLN A 139 3.10 -12.85 -14.37
N GLY A 140 3.68 -13.47 -13.33
CA GLY A 140 3.34 -14.83 -12.93
C GLY A 140 1.86 -14.97 -12.52
N TYR A 141 1.35 -14.00 -11.75
CA TYR A 141 -0.06 -13.95 -11.37
C TYR A 141 -0.98 -13.87 -12.59
N LEU A 142 -0.73 -12.91 -13.49
CA LEU A 142 -1.55 -12.70 -14.69
C LEU A 142 -1.53 -13.89 -15.64
N GLN A 143 -0.37 -14.50 -15.85
CA GLN A 143 -0.26 -15.70 -16.70
C GLN A 143 -1.09 -16.85 -16.15
N ARG A 144 -1.08 -17.06 -14.82
CA ARG A 144 -1.88 -18.09 -14.16
C ARG A 144 -3.38 -17.82 -14.30
N MET A 145 -3.81 -16.58 -14.07
CA MET A 145 -5.23 -16.21 -14.18
C MET A 145 -5.74 -16.28 -15.61
N TYR A 146 -4.93 -15.82 -16.58
CA TYR A 146 -5.26 -15.90 -18.00
C TYR A 146 -5.49 -17.35 -18.45
N ARG A 147 -4.61 -18.28 -18.04
CA ARG A 147 -4.77 -19.71 -18.32
C ARG A 147 -6.04 -20.31 -17.69
N ALA A 148 -6.48 -19.77 -16.56
CA ALA A 148 -7.73 -20.16 -15.91
C ALA A 148 -8.99 -19.50 -16.53
N GLY A 149 -8.83 -18.65 -17.56
CA GLY A 149 -9.94 -17.94 -18.20
C GLY A 149 -10.39 -16.67 -17.46
N TYR A 150 -9.57 -16.12 -16.57
CA TYR A 150 -9.86 -14.92 -15.78
C TYR A 150 -8.87 -13.80 -16.07
N TRP A 151 -9.32 -12.56 -15.95
CA TRP A 151 -8.48 -11.38 -16.05
C TRP A 151 -8.88 -10.32 -15.02
N PRO A 152 -7.93 -9.52 -14.50
CA PRO A 152 -8.27 -8.43 -13.60
C PRO A 152 -9.18 -7.37 -14.24
N ASP A 153 -10.22 -6.97 -13.52
CA ASP A 153 -11.00 -5.76 -13.80
C ASP A 153 -10.67 -4.61 -12.85
N ALA A 154 -9.94 -4.87 -11.76
CA ALA A 154 -9.35 -3.88 -10.88
C ALA A 154 -8.12 -4.44 -10.12
N PHE A 155 -7.26 -3.54 -9.67
CA PHE A 155 -6.23 -3.84 -8.67
C PHE A 155 -6.46 -3.00 -7.42
N ARG A 156 -6.00 -3.51 -6.28
CA ARG A 156 -6.12 -2.87 -4.98
C ARG A 156 -4.81 -3.00 -4.23
N VAL A 157 -4.39 -1.89 -3.65
CA VAL A 157 -3.30 -1.85 -2.67
C VAL A 157 -3.89 -1.59 -1.30
N GLN A 158 -3.49 -2.40 -0.33
CA GLN A 158 -3.75 -2.19 1.08
C GLN A 158 -2.41 -1.88 1.73
N LEU A 159 -2.37 -0.84 2.55
CA LEU A 159 -1.12 -0.30 3.08
C LEU A 159 -1.29 0.00 4.56
N LEU A 160 -0.30 -0.39 5.34
CA LEU A 160 -0.25 -0.24 6.78
C LEU A 160 1.12 0.33 7.20
N VAL A 161 1.11 1.41 7.95
CA VAL A 161 2.25 1.88 8.73
C VAL A 161 2.24 1.13 10.06
N GLU A 162 3.31 0.42 10.39
CA GLU A 162 3.38 -0.36 11.64
C GLU A 162 3.27 0.57 12.85
N PRO A 163 2.33 0.31 13.79
CA PRO A 163 2.21 1.11 15.00
C PRO A 163 3.33 0.76 15.98
N ARG A 164 3.82 1.75 16.72
CA ARG A 164 4.66 1.53 17.89
C ARG A 164 3.82 1.38 19.15
N SER A 165 4.47 0.93 20.22
CA SER A 165 3.83 0.82 21.53
C SER A 165 3.24 2.16 21.97
N GLY A 166 1.94 2.16 22.29
CA GLY A 166 1.20 3.35 22.73
C GLY A 166 0.63 4.22 21.60
N GLU A 167 0.85 3.88 20.33
CA GLU A 167 0.28 4.59 19.19
C GLU A 167 -1.08 4.00 18.78
N THR A 168 -1.88 4.80 18.07
CA THR A 168 -3.18 4.35 17.54
C THR A 168 -3.05 3.79 16.12
N MET A 169 -4.06 3.07 15.67
CA MET A 169 -4.17 2.60 14.28
C MET A 169 -4.83 3.63 13.34
N GLU A 170 -5.31 4.75 13.88
CA GLU A 170 -6.03 5.75 13.09
C GLU A 170 -5.10 6.34 12.03
N LYS A 171 -5.58 6.45 10.78
CA LYS A 171 -4.83 7.02 9.64
C LYS A 171 -3.51 6.31 9.31
N ARG A 172 -3.25 5.14 9.88
CA ARG A 172 -2.11 4.26 9.56
C ARG A 172 -2.44 3.16 8.57
N PHE A 173 -3.72 2.96 8.30
CA PHE A 173 -4.20 2.08 7.23
C PHE A 173 -4.81 2.91 6.10
N SER A 174 -4.50 2.53 4.87
CA SER A 174 -5.13 3.10 3.68
C SER A 174 -5.25 2.04 2.59
N GLU A 175 -6.29 2.18 1.78
CA GLU A 175 -6.56 1.31 0.65
C GLU A 175 -6.81 2.16 -0.59
N LYS A 176 -6.29 1.71 -1.74
CA LYS A 176 -6.56 2.37 -3.02
C LYS A 176 -6.75 1.36 -4.13
N GLU A 177 -7.83 1.54 -4.87
CA GLU A 177 -8.14 0.76 -6.05
C GLU A 177 -7.77 1.52 -7.34
N VAL A 178 -7.47 0.76 -8.38
CA VAL A 178 -7.40 1.24 -9.77
C VAL A 178 -8.20 0.29 -10.65
N ALA A 179 -9.15 0.86 -11.41
CA ALA A 179 -9.94 0.07 -12.36
C ALA A 179 -9.08 -0.32 -13.56
N VAL A 180 -9.23 -1.55 -14.03
CA VAL A 180 -8.60 -2.05 -15.25
C VAL A 180 -9.60 -2.01 -16.38
N LEU A 181 -9.30 -1.23 -17.41
CA LEU A 181 -10.09 -1.16 -18.62
C LEU A 181 -9.53 -2.10 -19.66
N TRP A 182 -10.40 -2.94 -20.18
CA TRP A 182 -10.20 -3.65 -21.43
C TRP A 182 -11.58 -3.94 -22.02
N LYS A 183 -11.78 -3.56 -23.28
CA LYS A 183 -12.99 -3.98 -24.00
C LYS A 183 -12.86 -5.48 -24.26
N PRO A 184 -13.86 -6.32 -23.89
CA PRO A 184 -14.01 -7.60 -24.55
C PRO A 184 -14.11 -7.30 -26.04
N SER A 185 -13.16 -7.74 -26.84
CA SER A 185 -13.34 -7.71 -28.29
C SER A 185 -14.56 -8.58 -28.59
N GLU A 186 -15.59 -8.02 -29.22
CA GLU A 186 -16.71 -8.80 -29.77
C GLU A 186 -16.29 -9.72 -30.93
N ASP A 187 -15.01 -9.76 -31.31
CA ASP A 187 -14.58 -10.47 -32.51
C ASP A 187 -14.25 -11.95 -32.29
N LYS A 188 -15.08 -12.77 -32.94
CA LYS A 188 -15.01 -14.21 -33.21
C LYS A 188 -15.23 -15.14 -32.02
N ALA A 189 -16.51 -15.27 -31.66
CA ALA A 189 -17.06 -16.59 -31.37
C ALA A 189 -16.83 -17.51 -32.58
N VAL A 190 -15.66 -18.16 -32.66
CA VAL A 190 -15.46 -19.31 -33.54
C VAL A 190 -16.38 -20.40 -32.99
N ARG A 191 -17.54 -20.59 -33.63
CA ARG A 191 -18.36 -21.79 -33.42
C ARG A 191 -17.49 -23.01 -33.78
N PRO A 192 -17.27 -23.98 -32.87
CA PRO A 192 -16.77 -25.28 -33.29
C PRO A 192 -17.95 -26.04 -33.89
N GLY A 193 -17.93 -26.28 -35.20
CA GLY A 193 -18.88 -27.17 -35.85
C GLY A 193 -19.72 -26.54 -36.96
N ALA A 194 -19.09 -26.30 -38.11
CA ALA A 194 -19.77 -26.52 -39.38
C ALA A 194 -18.81 -27.38 -40.21
N ALA A 195 -19.08 -28.68 -40.26
CA ALA A 195 -18.40 -29.59 -41.15
C ALA A 195 -18.63 -29.15 -42.60
N PRO A 196 -17.63 -29.21 -43.50
CA PRO A 196 -17.88 -28.99 -44.91
C PRO A 196 -18.82 -30.10 -45.41
N ALA A 197 -19.95 -29.69 -45.97
CA ALA A 197 -20.81 -30.59 -46.72
C ALA A 197 -19.98 -31.19 -47.87
N GLN A 198 -19.80 -32.50 -47.83
CA GLN A 198 -19.27 -33.25 -48.96
C GLN A 198 -20.33 -33.21 -50.06
N GLU A 199 -20.00 -32.55 -51.17
CA GLU A 199 -20.69 -32.80 -52.44
C GLU A 199 -20.24 -34.17 -52.95
N THR A 200 -21.20 -35.01 -53.28
CA THR A 200 -21.01 -36.26 -54.04
C THR A 200 -22.34 -36.56 -54.75
N PRO A 201 -22.35 -37.16 -55.95
CA PRO A 201 -21.34 -37.28 -57.00
C PRO A 201 -21.59 -36.36 -58.21
#